data_AF-A0A9E0TC52-F1
#
_entry.id   AF-A0A9E0TC52-F1
#
_cell.length_a   1.000
_cell.length_b   1.000
_cell.length_c   1.000
_cell.angle_alpha   90.00
_cell.angle_beta   90.00
_cell.angle_gamma   90.00
#
_symmetry.space_group_name_H-M   'P 1'
#
loop_
_entity.id
_entity.type
_entity.pdbx_description
1 polymer ?
#
loop_
_entity_poly.entity_id
_entity_poly.type
_entity_poly.pdbx_seq_one_letter_code
_entity_poly.pdbx_strand_id
1 'polypeptide(L)'
;RPAERAHVLRLLFGFMREGLCVASRYLDRTELDQLRTVSFANLCEPWGFTEDERPVPAKWFVTSRPKDDNSARIKRQKLEEYLVIGSSRSRLGKELKKGSTWGGGNPYYKEIKDATYGDVVWALLKAAESYGLVRKEETDFGLTGWQLNGSAMLWQLGNGSASSQAHENAFFRNLYRNIAKLLSEPAHRLFDFEAREHTAQVEQDDRMEREARFRFTDKDRDEWRDKHGHDLDWLPVLFCSPTMELGVDISSLNTVYMRNVPPTPANYAQRSGRAGRAGQPALVITYCASQSPHDQYYFRDPVRMVHGQVNAPTLDLANRELVQSHLQAIWLAETGKKLGNSIRDLLDMEKPQDLPLTTDLSDELSKPAAQRKAHERGLAVLGMLKDELTPERAPWFTPTWPESVFQRAFKEFDGALNRWRDLYQATAQAIELNYKKENNPAASERERREAQQRHNEARKQRDLLLAGDSAFNSDFYTYRYLASQGFLPGYNFPRLPLMAYIPARRGNIGRESFLSRPRFLALSEFGPYSLIYHEGSQYRVTKALLTIGGQDQVADGAKLPTEVARLCPMCGYGHF
;
A
#
# COMPACT_ATOMS: atom_id res chain seq x y z
N ARG A 1 7.83 15.13 -54.43
CA ARG A 1 8.80 16.24 -54.33
C ARG A 1 9.71 16.05 -53.12
N PRO A 2 10.94 16.63 -53.07
CA PRO A 2 11.83 16.50 -51.91
C PRO A 2 11.21 16.93 -50.58
N ALA A 3 10.48 18.05 -50.57
CA ALA A 3 9.80 18.56 -49.37
C ALA A 3 8.75 17.59 -48.79
N GLU A 4 7.98 16.92 -49.65
CA GLU A 4 6.99 15.90 -49.24
C GLU A 4 7.67 14.68 -48.63
N ARG A 5 8.77 14.19 -49.25
CA ARG A 5 9.55 13.08 -48.69
C ARG A 5 10.16 13.43 -47.33
N ALA A 6 10.66 14.65 -47.17
CA ALA A 6 11.17 15.14 -45.89
C ALA A 6 10.06 15.23 -44.82
N HIS A 7 8.84 15.66 -45.19
CA HIS A 7 7.70 15.67 -44.27
C HIS A 7 7.33 14.25 -43.81
N VAL A 8 7.25 13.29 -44.73
CA VAL A 8 6.98 11.88 -44.43
C VAL A 8 8.04 11.26 -43.51
N LEU A 9 9.33 11.50 -43.79
CA LEU A 9 10.42 11.03 -42.92
C LEU A 9 10.36 11.64 -41.53
N ARG A 10 10.00 12.93 -41.39
CA ARG A 10 9.81 13.57 -40.08
C ARG A 10 8.66 12.95 -39.29
N LEU A 11 7.57 12.54 -39.94
CA LEU A 11 6.47 11.83 -39.28
C LEU A 11 6.91 10.45 -38.78
N LEU A 12 7.64 9.70 -39.60
CA LEU A 12 8.21 8.40 -39.22
C LEU A 12 9.19 8.54 -38.05
N PHE A 13 10.15 9.46 -38.15
CA PHE A 13 11.13 9.71 -37.09
C PHE A 13 10.48 10.26 -35.83
N GLY A 14 9.46 11.11 -35.95
CA GLY A 14 8.66 11.58 -34.82
C GLY A 14 8.00 10.42 -34.07
N PHE A 15 7.38 9.48 -34.81
CA PHE A 15 6.78 8.28 -34.24
C PHE A 15 7.81 7.37 -33.56
N MET A 16 8.97 7.15 -34.18
CA MET A 16 10.07 6.37 -33.60
C MET A 16 10.61 7.03 -32.32
N ARG A 17 10.82 8.35 -32.34
CA ARG A 17 11.31 9.13 -31.19
C ARG A 17 10.33 9.10 -30.02
N GLU A 18 9.04 9.32 -30.27
CA GLU A 18 7.98 9.25 -29.25
C GLU A 18 7.91 7.85 -28.59
N GLY A 19 8.26 6.80 -29.36
CA GLY A 19 8.36 5.43 -28.86
C GLY A 19 9.71 5.04 -28.26
N LEU A 20 10.65 5.98 -28.05
CA LEU A 20 12.02 5.72 -27.59
C LEU A 20 12.78 4.71 -28.47
N CYS A 21 12.50 4.67 -29.77
CA CYS A 21 13.26 3.89 -30.74
C CYS A 21 14.53 4.63 -31.14
N VAL A 22 15.40 4.91 -30.17
CA VAL A 22 16.61 5.72 -30.31
C VAL A 22 17.80 4.92 -29.82
N ALA A 23 18.79 4.74 -30.70
CA ALA A 23 20.08 4.16 -30.41
C ALA A 23 20.93 5.19 -29.65
N SER A 24 21.07 5.00 -28.34
CA SER A 24 21.84 5.86 -27.44
C SER A 24 22.34 5.04 -26.27
N ARG A 25 23.59 5.28 -25.83
CA ARG A 25 24.15 4.63 -24.64
C ARG A 25 23.29 4.84 -23.38
N TYR A 26 22.61 6.00 -23.28
CA TYR A 26 21.77 6.34 -22.13
C TYR A 26 20.44 5.59 -22.09
N LEU A 27 20.08 4.90 -23.17
CA LEU A 27 18.89 4.07 -23.27
C LEU A 27 19.27 2.58 -23.46
N ASP A 28 20.57 2.27 -23.45
CA ASP A 28 21.04 0.90 -23.55
C ASP A 28 20.73 0.14 -22.26
N ARG A 29 20.26 -1.10 -22.40
CA ARG A 29 19.80 -1.90 -21.25
C ARG A 29 20.94 -2.23 -20.30
N THR A 30 22.10 -2.58 -20.83
CA THR A 30 23.27 -2.96 -20.02
C THR A 30 23.82 -1.75 -19.29
N GLU A 31 23.90 -0.60 -19.94
CA GLU A 31 24.30 0.67 -19.30
C GLU A 31 23.30 1.10 -18.22
N LEU A 32 22.00 0.97 -18.46
CA LEU A 32 20.97 1.28 -17.46
C LEU A 32 21.04 0.35 -16.24
N ASP A 33 21.31 -0.94 -16.42
CA ASP A 33 21.50 -1.89 -15.33
C ASP A 33 22.79 -1.59 -14.53
N GLN A 34 23.87 -1.16 -15.22
CA GLN A 34 25.09 -0.70 -14.56
C GLN A 34 24.84 0.58 -13.76
N LEU A 35 24.18 1.58 -14.34
CA LEU A 35 23.80 2.83 -13.65
C LEU A 35 22.97 2.54 -12.41
N ARG A 36 22.04 1.59 -12.49
CA ARG A 36 21.23 1.15 -11.36
C ARG A 36 22.08 0.50 -10.27
N THR A 37 23.02 -0.36 -10.64
CA THR A 37 23.96 -1.00 -9.70
C THR A 37 24.83 0.04 -9.00
N VAL A 38 25.38 1.00 -9.76
CA VAL A 38 26.17 2.12 -9.23
C VAL A 38 25.32 2.99 -8.31
N SER A 39 24.07 3.26 -8.66
CA SER A 39 23.14 4.00 -7.81
C SER A 39 22.90 3.29 -6.49
N PHE A 40 22.67 1.98 -6.48
CA PHE A 40 22.48 1.23 -5.23
C PHE A 40 23.73 1.20 -4.36
N ALA A 41 24.91 1.22 -4.97
CA ALA A 41 26.17 1.20 -4.24
C ALA A 41 26.52 2.57 -3.60
N ASN A 42 26.11 3.67 -4.22
CA ASN A 42 26.58 5.02 -3.86
C ASN A 42 25.50 5.97 -3.33
N LEU A 43 24.22 5.69 -3.57
CA LEU A 43 23.11 6.58 -3.22
C LEU A 43 22.12 5.88 -2.28
N CYS A 44 21.57 6.63 -1.34
CA CYS A 44 20.48 6.19 -0.47
C CYS A 44 19.12 6.65 -1.03
N GLU A 45 18.02 6.01 -0.59
CA GLU A 45 16.68 6.56 -0.87
C GLU A 45 16.49 7.91 -0.13
N PRO A 46 15.83 8.92 -0.74
CA PRO A 46 15.14 8.89 -2.04
C PRO A 46 16.02 9.30 -3.25
N TRP A 47 17.33 9.43 -3.08
CA TRP A 47 18.25 10.02 -4.06
C TRP A 47 18.77 9.02 -5.11
N GLY A 48 18.65 7.72 -4.85
CA GLY A 48 18.98 6.64 -5.78
C GLY A 48 17.76 6.00 -6.45
N PHE A 49 18.01 5.14 -7.45
CA PHE A 49 16.98 4.26 -8.00
C PHE A 49 16.37 3.39 -6.90
N THR A 50 15.06 3.25 -6.89
CA THR A 50 14.38 2.26 -6.03
C THR A 50 14.40 0.88 -6.69
N GLU A 51 14.21 -0.20 -5.91
CA GLU A 51 14.21 -1.56 -6.47
C GLU A 51 13.10 -1.83 -7.51
N ASP A 52 11.97 -1.17 -7.33
CA ASP A 52 10.81 -1.29 -8.21
C ASP A 52 10.92 -0.38 -9.44
N GLU A 53 11.82 0.60 -9.40
CA GLU A 53 12.06 1.52 -10.50
C GLU A 53 12.86 0.83 -11.61
N ARG A 54 12.24 0.77 -12.78
CA ARG A 54 12.87 0.22 -13.98
C ARG A 54 13.03 1.35 -14.99
N PRO A 55 14.27 1.80 -15.26
CA PRO A 55 14.48 2.80 -16.30
C PRO A 55 13.97 2.26 -17.63
N VAL A 56 13.40 3.14 -18.45
CA VAL A 56 12.81 2.75 -19.73
C VAL A 56 13.92 2.66 -20.79
N PRO A 57 14.23 1.47 -21.32
CA PRO A 57 15.28 1.32 -22.31
C PRO A 57 14.81 1.71 -23.71
N ALA A 58 15.76 1.75 -24.65
CA ALA A 58 15.48 1.88 -26.06
C ALA A 58 14.62 0.70 -26.55
N LYS A 59 13.73 1.01 -27.48
CA LYS A 59 12.88 0.02 -28.16
C LYS A 59 13.29 -0.14 -29.61
N TRP A 60 12.84 -1.22 -30.25
CA TRP A 60 12.98 -1.39 -31.69
C TRP A 60 11.67 -1.06 -32.39
N PHE A 61 11.75 -0.24 -33.44
CA PHE A 61 10.62 -0.01 -34.33
C PHE A 61 10.49 -1.19 -35.30
N VAL A 62 9.27 -1.74 -35.41
CA VAL A 62 8.93 -2.81 -36.35
C VAL A 62 7.60 -2.50 -37.05
N THR A 63 7.44 -2.98 -38.28
CA THR A 63 6.23 -2.76 -39.09
C THR A 63 5.18 -3.85 -38.92
N SER A 64 5.56 -5.00 -38.36
CA SER A 64 4.72 -6.16 -38.15
C SER A 64 4.83 -6.70 -36.72
N ARG A 65 3.85 -7.50 -36.30
CA ARG A 65 3.94 -8.29 -35.07
C ARG A 65 4.71 -9.59 -35.37
N PRO A 66 5.47 -10.12 -34.39
CA PRO A 66 6.02 -11.46 -34.52
C PRO A 66 4.89 -12.47 -34.74
N LYS A 67 5.15 -13.52 -35.53
CA LYS A 67 4.19 -14.61 -35.70
C LYS A 67 4.06 -15.35 -34.36
N ASP A 68 2.84 -15.47 -33.86
CA ASP A 68 2.55 -16.07 -32.54
C ASP A 68 2.99 -17.54 -32.52
N ASP A 69 3.78 -17.90 -31.50
CA ASP A 69 3.93 -19.30 -31.08
C ASP A 69 3.33 -19.44 -29.68
N ASN A 70 2.21 -20.17 -29.63
CA ASN A 70 1.32 -20.70 -28.57
C ASN A 70 1.35 -20.17 -27.11
N SER A 71 1.73 -18.92 -26.83
CA SER A 71 1.68 -18.35 -25.46
C SER A 71 1.08 -16.92 -25.42
N ALA A 72 -0.21 -16.84 -25.74
CA ALA A 72 -0.92 -15.65 -26.25
C ALA A 72 -1.16 -14.45 -25.30
N ARG A 73 -0.62 -14.43 -24.09
CA ARG A 73 -0.80 -13.28 -23.16
C ARG A 73 0.49 -12.78 -22.52
N ILE A 74 1.45 -13.69 -22.30
CA ILE A 74 2.72 -13.44 -21.61
C ILE A 74 3.75 -12.80 -22.55
N LYS A 75 3.74 -13.15 -23.84
CA LYS A 75 4.56 -12.47 -24.86
C LYS A 75 4.12 -11.02 -25.10
N ARG A 76 2.84 -10.68 -24.96
CA ARG A 76 2.33 -9.31 -25.24
C ARG A 76 2.94 -8.24 -24.33
N GLN A 77 3.05 -8.51 -23.03
CA GLN A 77 3.63 -7.57 -22.08
C GLN A 77 5.13 -7.35 -22.34
N LYS A 78 5.88 -8.42 -22.60
CA LYS A 78 7.29 -8.33 -23.02
C LYS A 78 7.44 -7.65 -24.39
N LEU A 79 6.50 -7.81 -25.32
CA LEU A 79 6.57 -7.16 -26.63
C LEU A 79 6.46 -5.64 -26.52
N GLU A 80 5.58 -5.12 -25.66
CA GLU A 80 5.41 -3.67 -25.47
C GLU A 80 6.61 -3.01 -24.78
N GLU A 81 7.38 -3.77 -23.99
CA GLU A 81 8.62 -3.32 -23.37
C GLU A 81 9.77 -3.17 -24.37
N TYR A 82 9.81 -3.99 -25.43
CA TYR A 82 10.94 -4.05 -26.36
C TYR A 82 10.64 -3.46 -27.73
N LEU A 83 9.37 -3.48 -28.17
CA LEU A 83 8.98 -3.13 -29.53
C LEU A 83 7.99 -1.97 -29.57
N VAL A 84 8.14 -1.15 -30.60
CA VAL A 84 7.13 -0.20 -31.04
C VAL A 84 6.63 -0.63 -32.41
N ILE A 85 5.37 -1.04 -32.45
CA ILE A 85 4.77 -1.62 -33.65
C ILE A 85 4.09 -0.52 -34.47
N GLY A 86 4.76 -0.05 -35.51
CA GLY A 86 4.22 0.87 -36.52
C GLY A 86 3.46 0.15 -37.62
N SER A 87 2.43 -0.63 -37.29
CA SER A 87 1.62 -1.36 -38.29
C SER A 87 0.79 -0.44 -39.18
N SER A 88 0.22 -0.97 -40.26
CA SER A 88 -0.67 -0.24 -41.17
C SER A 88 -1.94 0.34 -40.49
N ARG A 89 -2.26 -0.13 -39.29
CA ARG A 89 -3.39 0.31 -38.45
C ARG A 89 -2.99 1.25 -37.31
N SER A 90 -1.68 1.43 -37.07
CA SER A 90 -1.14 2.35 -36.08
C SER A 90 -1.44 3.82 -36.42
N ARG A 91 -1.16 4.75 -35.49
CA ARG A 91 -1.26 6.20 -35.77
C ARG A 91 -0.44 6.57 -37.01
N LEU A 92 0.81 6.12 -37.08
CA LEU A 92 1.68 6.30 -38.24
C LEU A 92 1.08 5.70 -39.52
N GLY A 93 0.56 4.47 -39.44
CA GLY A 93 -0.06 3.78 -40.56
C GLY A 93 -1.26 4.52 -41.13
N LYS A 94 -2.12 5.07 -40.27
CA LYS A 94 -3.27 5.89 -40.67
C LYS A 94 -2.84 7.21 -41.31
N GLU A 95 -1.81 7.87 -40.77
CA GLU A 95 -1.29 9.12 -41.36
C GLU A 95 -0.65 8.90 -42.73
N LEU A 96 0.17 7.86 -42.90
CA LEU A 96 0.84 7.57 -44.18
C LEU A 96 -0.14 7.16 -45.30
N LYS A 97 -1.36 6.74 -44.97
CA LYS A 97 -2.43 6.45 -45.94
C LYS A 97 -3.21 7.68 -46.41
N LYS A 98 -3.04 8.84 -45.76
CA LYS A 98 -3.72 10.07 -46.16
C LYS A 98 -2.97 10.73 -47.32
N GLY A 99 -3.70 11.13 -48.36
CA GLY A 99 -3.12 11.85 -49.50
C GLY A 99 -2.47 13.19 -49.11
N SER A 100 -3.02 13.87 -48.08
CA SER A 100 -2.48 15.11 -47.52
C SER A 100 -1.03 14.97 -47.05
N THR A 101 -0.66 13.81 -46.50
CA THR A 101 0.68 13.51 -46.01
C THR A 101 1.72 13.51 -47.13
N TRP A 102 1.28 13.23 -48.36
CA TRP A 102 2.11 13.19 -49.56
C TRP A 102 1.93 14.43 -50.45
N GLY A 103 1.43 15.55 -49.89
CA GLY A 103 1.22 16.79 -50.64
C GLY A 103 -0.04 16.82 -51.51
N GLY A 104 -0.94 15.83 -51.39
CA GLY A 104 -2.26 15.78 -52.05
C GLY A 104 -2.24 15.41 -53.54
N GLY A 105 -1.17 15.74 -54.26
CA GLY A 105 -1.03 15.50 -55.71
C GLY A 105 -0.33 14.20 -56.10
N ASN A 106 0.20 13.41 -55.14
CA ASN A 106 0.81 12.12 -55.43
C ASN A 106 -0.30 11.07 -55.66
N PRO A 107 -0.49 10.48 -56.86
CA PRO A 107 -1.58 9.53 -57.11
C PRO A 107 -1.35 8.16 -56.43
N TYR A 108 -0.10 7.81 -56.14
CA TYR A 108 0.29 6.51 -55.60
C TYR A 108 -0.07 6.32 -54.12
N TYR A 109 -0.51 7.36 -53.39
CA TYR A 109 -0.93 7.21 -51.99
C TYR A 109 -2.10 6.22 -51.84
N LYS A 110 -2.97 6.10 -52.86
CA LYS A 110 -4.10 5.16 -52.88
C LYS A 110 -3.64 3.70 -52.95
N GLU A 111 -2.41 3.48 -53.37
CA GLU A 111 -1.78 2.15 -53.44
C GLU A 111 -1.17 1.74 -52.10
N ILE A 112 -1.04 2.66 -51.13
CA ILE A 112 -0.59 2.37 -49.76
C ILE A 112 -1.73 1.68 -49.00
N LYS A 113 -1.82 0.36 -49.16
CA LYS A 113 -2.81 -0.50 -48.50
C LYS A 113 -2.13 -1.32 -47.41
N ASP A 114 -2.90 -2.16 -46.70
CA ASP A 114 -2.35 -3.01 -45.64
C ASP A 114 -1.20 -3.91 -46.13
N ALA A 115 -1.26 -4.39 -47.38
CA ALA A 115 -0.24 -5.24 -47.97
C ALA A 115 1.05 -4.50 -48.35
N THR A 116 0.95 -3.29 -48.90
CA THR A 116 2.08 -2.51 -49.47
C THR A 116 2.68 -1.51 -48.49
N TYR A 117 1.99 -1.23 -47.38
CA TYR A 117 2.45 -0.29 -46.35
C TYR A 117 3.84 -0.67 -45.79
N GLY A 118 4.07 -1.97 -45.55
CA GLY A 118 5.34 -2.47 -45.03
C GLY A 118 6.51 -2.12 -45.95
N ASP A 119 6.31 -2.27 -47.26
CA ASP A 119 7.33 -1.99 -48.28
C ASP A 119 7.67 -0.49 -48.34
N VAL A 120 6.66 0.38 -48.21
CA VAL A 120 6.86 1.84 -48.18
C VAL A 120 7.70 2.26 -46.98
N VAL A 121 7.35 1.77 -45.78
CA VAL A 121 8.11 2.10 -44.56
C VAL A 121 9.52 1.53 -44.62
N TRP A 122 9.68 0.31 -45.14
CA TRP A 122 10.99 -0.31 -45.34
C TRP A 122 11.85 0.49 -46.31
N ALA A 123 11.29 0.95 -47.44
CA ALA A 123 12.01 1.77 -48.40
C ALA A 123 12.46 3.11 -47.80
N LEU A 124 11.62 3.75 -46.97
CA LEU A 124 11.96 4.97 -46.24
C LEU A 124 13.10 4.73 -45.23
N LEU A 125 13.05 3.64 -44.47
CA LEU A 125 14.06 3.29 -43.48
C LEU A 125 15.39 2.90 -44.14
N LYS A 126 15.35 2.16 -45.24
CA LYS A 126 16.55 1.81 -46.03
C LYS A 126 17.19 3.05 -46.62
N ALA A 127 16.40 4.01 -47.10
CA ALA A 127 16.92 5.30 -47.53
C ALA A 127 17.52 6.07 -46.35
N ALA A 128 16.90 6.08 -45.17
CA ALA A 128 17.46 6.74 -44.00
C ALA A 128 18.76 6.08 -43.49
N GLU A 129 18.88 4.74 -43.62
CA GLU A 129 20.06 3.95 -43.26
C GLU A 129 21.28 4.38 -44.07
N SER A 130 21.11 4.63 -45.38
CA SER A 130 22.24 5.03 -46.24
C SER A 130 22.85 6.38 -45.87
N TYR A 131 22.12 7.20 -45.10
CA TYR A 131 22.60 8.49 -44.56
C TYR A 131 22.96 8.42 -43.07
N GLY A 132 23.00 7.22 -42.47
CA GLY A 132 23.36 7.03 -41.06
C GLY A 132 22.33 7.57 -40.04
N LEU A 133 21.12 7.91 -40.49
CA LEU A 133 20.06 8.46 -39.62
C LEU A 133 19.37 7.38 -38.78
N VAL A 134 19.37 6.15 -39.26
CA VAL A 134 18.83 4.97 -38.57
C VAL A 134 19.82 3.81 -38.66
N ARG A 135 19.74 2.90 -37.69
CA ARG A 135 20.39 1.59 -37.74
C ARG A 135 19.34 0.49 -37.74
N LYS A 136 19.69 -0.66 -38.33
CA LYS A 136 18.91 -1.89 -38.23
C LYS A 136 19.65 -2.92 -37.37
N GLU A 137 18.89 -3.66 -36.59
CA GLU A 137 19.37 -4.77 -35.77
C GLU A 137 18.40 -5.94 -35.90
N GLU A 138 18.91 -7.16 -35.75
CA GLU A 138 18.05 -8.33 -35.60
C GLU A 138 17.55 -8.38 -34.15
N THR A 139 16.24 -8.40 -33.99
CA THR A 139 15.61 -8.45 -32.65
C THR A 139 15.56 -9.88 -32.14
N ASP A 140 15.51 -10.03 -30.81
CA ASP A 140 15.28 -11.31 -30.13
C ASP A 140 13.95 -12.01 -30.52
N PHE A 141 13.11 -11.32 -31.30
CA PHE A 141 11.83 -11.81 -31.79
C PHE A 141 11.88 -12.25 -33.27
N GLY A 142 13.08 -12.35 -33.87
CA GLY A 142 13.26 -12.75 -35.27
C GLY A 142 12.73 -11.74 -36.29
N LEU A 143 12.59 -10.47 -35.87
CA LEU A 143 12.21 -9.36 -36.74
C LEU A 143 13.39 -8.40 -36.94
N THR A 144 13.42 -7.72 -38.08
CA THR A 144 14.33 -6.58 -38.28
C THR A 144 13.80 -5.35 -37.53
N GLY A 145 14.51 -4.96 -36.49
CA GLY A 145 14.23 -3.79 -35.67
C GLY A 145 14.99 -2.56 -36.15
N TRP A 146 14.37 -1.39 -36.06
CA TRP A 146 14.96 -0.12 -36.47
C TRP A 146 15.04 0.86 -35.31
N GLN A 147 16.13 1.63 -35.25
CA GLN A 147 16.33 2.70 -34.28
C GLN A 147 16.92 3.94 -34.95
N LEU A 148 16.49 5.11 -34.49
CA LEU A 148 17.11 6.38 -34.84
C LEU A 148 18.50 6.46 -34.22
N ASN A 149 19.50 6.89 -34.97
CA ASN A 149 20.81 7.14 -34.41
C ASN A 149 20.76 8.38 -33.52
N GLY A 150 21.00 8.25 -32.22
CA GLY A 150 20.94 9.37 -31.27
C GLY A 150 21.92 10.49 -31.60
N SER A 151 23.07 10.16 -32.22
CA SER A 151 24.06 11.14 -32.68
C SER A 151 23.59 11.99 -33.86
N ALA A 152 22.60 11.53 -34.62
CA ALA A 152 21.99 12.29 -35.72
C ALA A 152 20.89 13.26 -35.24
N MET A 153 20.57 13.24 -33.93
CA MET A 153 19.55 14.11 -33.35
C MET A 153 20.15 15.39 -32.79
N LEU A 154 19.61 16.53 -33.23
CA LEU A 154 19.92 17.83 -32.63
C LEU A 154 18.85 18.17 -31.59
N TRP A 155 19.25 18.19 -30.33
CA TRP A 155 18.42 18.66 -29.23
C TRP A 155 18.50 20.18 -29.15
N GLN A 156 17.35 20.84 -29.24
CA GLN A 156 17.23 22.29 -29.15
C GLN A 156 16.41 22.65 -27.93
N LEU A 157 16.78 23.75 -27.27
CA LEU A 157 16.01 24.29 -26.17
C LEU A 157 14.63 24.72 -26.71
N GLY A 158 13.58 24.08 -26.21
CA GLY A 158 12.22 24.50 -26.52
C GLY A 158 11.92 25.87 -25.90
N ASN A 159 11.12 26.68 -26.59
CA ASN A 159 10.57 27.94 -26.06
C ASN A 159 9.55 27.71 -24.92
N GLY A 160 9.27 26.45 -24.59
CA GLY A 160 8.33 26.04 -23.56
C GLY A 160 6.86 26.13 -23.98
N SER A 161 6.53 26.42 -25.24
CA SER A 161 5.15 26.32 -25.74
C SER A 161 4.97 25.02 -26.51
N ALA A 162 4.00 24.20 -26.13
CA ALA A 162 3.60 23.04 -26.92
C ALA A 162 2.72 23.48 -28.09
N SER A 163 2.78 22.78 -29.21
CA SER A 163 1.89 23.00 -30.36
C SER A 163 0.43 22.60 -30.09
N SER A 164 0.15 21.96 -28.94
CA SER A 164 -1.18 21.57 -28.49
C SER A 164 -1.36 21.90 -27.00
N GLN A 165 -2.40 22.66 -26.68
CA GLN A 165 -2.75 23.03 -25.28
C GLN A 165 -3.00 21.82 -24.38
N ALA A 166 -3.40 20.67 -24.94
CA ALA A 166 -3.69 19.45 -24.17
C ALA A 166 -2.46 18.80 -23.50
N HIS A 167 -1.24 19.26 -23.84
CA HIS A 167 0.01 18.72 -23.28
C HIS A 167 0.74 19.71 -22.36
N GLU A 168 0.20 20.90 -22.11
CA GLU A 168 0.83 21.85 -21.18
C GLU A 168 0.28 21.70 -19.76
N ASN A 169 1.12 21.20 -18.85
CA ASN A 169 0.85 21.29 -17.42
C ASN A 169 1.70 22.40 -16.79
N ALA A 170 1.06 23.55 -16.54
CA ALA A 170 1.72 24.73 -15.97
C ALA A 170 2.35 24.46 -14.61
N PHE A 171 1.72 23.60 -13.79
CA PHE A 171 2.26 23.22 -12.49
C PHE A 171 3.62 22.52 -12.63
N PHE A 172 3.72 21.45 -13.43
CA PHE A 172 4.98 20.73 -13.60
C PHE A 172 6.07 21.60 -14.23
N ARG A 173 5.72 22.45 -15.21
CA ARG A 173 6.68 23.40 -15.79
C ARG A 173 7.25 24.34 -14.74
N ASN A 174 6.41 24.91 -13.88
CA ASN A 174 6.84 25.81 -12.82
C ASN A 174 7.65 25.06 -11.76
N LEU A 175 7.22 23.86 -11.38
CA LEU A 175 7.94 22.98 -10.46
C LEU A 175 9.37 22.73 -10.95
N TYR A 176 9.54 22.23 -12.18
CA TYR A 176 10.86 21.94 -12.72
C TYR A 176 11.74 23.18 -12.87
N ARG A 177 11.17 24.33 -13.26
CA ARG A 177 11.92 25.60 -13.31
C ARG A 177 12.36 26.06 -11.93
N ASN A 178 11.50 25.95 -10.93
CA ASN A 178 11.81 26.32 -9.55
C ASN A 178 12.90 25.41 -8.99
N ILE A 179 12.81 24.10 -9.21
CA ILE A 179 13.84 23.13 -8.81
C ILE A 179 15.15 23.43 -9.52
N ALA A 180 15.14 23.67 -10.84
CA ALA A 180 16.36 24.00 -11.59
C ALA A 180 17.01 25.29 -11.08
N LYS A 181 16.22 26.33 -10.79
CA LYS A 181 16.71 27.57 -10.19
C LYS A 181 17.34 27.30 -8.82
N LEU A 182 16.65 26.55 -7.97
CA LEU A 182 17.14 26.20 -6.64
C LEU A 182 18.44 25.38 -6.72
N LEU A 183 18.54 24.42 -7.63
CA LEU A 183 19.77 23.64 -7.87
C LEU A 183 20.92 24.47 -8.45
N SER A 184 20.63 25.59 -9.11
CA SER A 184 21.66 26.49 -9.63
C SER A 184 22.25 27.41 -8.55
N GLU A 185 21.62 27.51 -7.38
CA GLU A 185 22.12 28.30 -6.27
C GLU A 185 23.26 27.54 -5.55
N PRO A 186 24.40 28.19 -5.21
CA PRO A 186 25.54 27.52 -4.59
C PRO A 186 25.25 26.85 -3.25
N ALA A 187 24.25 27.37 -2.54
CA ALA A 187 23.72 26.80 -1.31
C ALA A 187 22.22 26.64 -1.48
N HIS A 188 21.75 25.40 -1.45
CA HIS A 188 20.34 25.11 -1.58
C HIS A 188 19.90 24.05 -0.58
N ARG A 189 18.77 24.28 0.08
CA ARG A 189 18.25 23.41 1.14
C ARG A 189 17.50 22.17 0.63
N LEU A 190 17.63 21.82 -0.66
CA LEU A 190 16.87 20.71 -1.25
C LEU A 190 17.08 19.41 -0.47
N PHE A 191 18.32 19.18 -0.05
CA PHE A 191 18.74 17.98 0.66
C PHE A 191 18.43 18.03 2.16
N ASP A 192 18.03 19.19 2.69
CA ASP A 192 17.65 19.34 4.09
C ASP A 192 16.19 18.90 4.32
N PHE A 193 15.38 18.79 3.26
CA PHE A 193 13.96 18.42 3.36
C PHE A 193 13.78 16.91 3.39
N GLU A 194 13.82 16.33 4.59
CA GLU A 194 13.31 14.98 4.84
C GLU A 194 11.91 15.03 5.45
N ALA A 195 11.05 14.11 5.04
CA ALA A 195 9.77 13.89 5.70
C ALA A 195 9.54 12.41 5.99
N ARG A 196 9.02 12.11 7.18
CA ARG A 196 8.67 10.75 7.60
C ARG A 196 7.26 10.70 8.15
N GLU A 197 6.65 9.52 8.09
CA GLU A 197 5.33 9.32 8.70
C GLU A 197 5.44 9.01 10.20
N HIS A 198 4.43 9.41 10.97
CA HIS A 198 4.26 9.09 12.37
C HIS A 198 2.81 8.63 12.60
N THR A 199 2.54 7.38 12.26
CA THR A 199 1.22 6.77 12.35
C THR A 199 1.26 5.59 13.31
N ALA A 200 0.10 5.08 13.74
CA ALA A 200 0.02 3.92 14.62
C ALA A 200 0.53 2.62 13.95
N GLN A 201 0.87 2.70 12.66
CA GLN A 201 1.36 1.61 11.82
C GLN A 201 2.88 1.55 11.77
N VAL A 202 3.54 2.59 12.26
CA VAL A 202 4.99 2.66 12.36
C VAL A 202 5.41 1.93 13.63
N GLU A 203 6.45 1.11 13.54
CA GLU A 203 7.02 0.40 14.69
C GLU A 203 7.40 1.37 15.82
N GLN A 204 7.33 0.91 17.06
CA GLN A 204 7.57 1.78 18.22
C GLN A 204 8.99 2.37 18.21
N ASP A 205 10.01 1.57 17.90
CA ASP A 205 11.39 2.04 17.86
C ASP A 205 11.58 3.12 16.79
N ASP A 206 11.03 2.89 15.60
CA ASP A 206 11.06 3.86 14.49
C ASP A 206 10.30 5.14 14.85
N ARG A 207 9.17 5.04 15.57
CA ARG A 207 8.44 6.22 16.08
C ARG A 207 9.28 7.00 17.08
N MET A 208 9.89 6.32 18.05
CA MET A 208 10.75 6.95 19.06
C MET A 208 11.96 7.64 18.41
N GLU A 209 12.59 7.01 17.43
CA GLU A 209 13.65 7.63 16.63
C GLU A 209 13.13 8.88 15.93
N ARG A 210 12.02 8.78 15.19
CA ARG A 210 11.45 9.92 14.45
C ARG A 210 11.05 11.07 15.38
N GLU A 211 10.52 10.77 16.56
CA GLU A 211 10.22 11.77 17.59
C GLU A 211 11.49 12.48 18.07
N ALA A 212 12.58 11.75 18.34
CA ALA A 212 13.87 12.30 18.73
C ALA A 212 14.49 13.15 17.60
N ARG A 213 14.49 12.65 16.37
CA ARG A 213 14.98 13.35 15.17
C ARG A 213 14.19 14.63 14.88
N PHE A 214 12.89 14.62 15.14
CA PHE A 214 12.01 15.77 14.93
C PHE A 214 12.16 16.84 16.02
N ARG A 215 12.27 16.43 17.29
CA ARG A 215 12.46 17.34 18.44
C ARG A 215 13.88 17.92 18.47
N PHE A 216 14.85 17.10 18.11
CA PHE A 216 16.24 17.46 17.86
C PHE A 216 16.92 18.24 18.99
N THR A 217 16.60 17.92 20.25
CA THR A 217 17.18 18.61 21.42
C THR A 217 18.61 18.14 21.67
N ASP A 218 19.38 18.93 22.41
CA ASP A 218 20.74 18.56 22.84
C ASP A 218 20.75 17.19 23.54
N LYS A 219 19.74 16.93 24.38
CA LYS A 219 19.53 15.65 25.05
C LYS A 219 19.32 14.50 24.06
N ASP A 220 18.45 14.67 23.07
CA ASP A 220 18.18 13.63 22.06
C ASP A 220 19.45 13.29 21.27
N ARG A 221 20.25 14.30 20.94
CA ARG A 221 21.53 14.12 20.22
C ARG A 221 22.57 13.40 21.06
N ASP A 222 22.69 13.73 22.34
CA ASP A 222 23.63 13.09 23.25
C ASP A 222 23.25 11.64 23.52
N GLU A 223 21.99 11.36 23.84
CA GLU A 223 21.49 9.98 24.04
C GLU A 223 21.63 9.13 22.78
N TRP A 224 21.42 9.71 21.59
CA TRP A 224 21.61 9.01 20.32
C TRP A 224 23.08 8.66 20.08
N ARG A 225 23.98 9.63 20.28
CA ARG A 225 25.42 9.45 20.06
C ARG A 225 26.01 8.39 21.00
N ASP A 226 25.59 8.39 22.26
CA ASP A 226 26.03 7.39 23.24
C ASP A 226 25.56 5.97 22.86
N LYS A 227 24.37 5.84 22.28
CA LYS A 227 23.80 4.54 21.90
C LYS A 227 24.28 4.02 20.53
N HIS A 228 24.49 4.90 19.55
CA HIS A 228 24.75 4.51 18.16
C HIS A 228 26.13 4.92 17.62
N GLY A 229 26.90 5.71 18.35
CA GLY A 229 28.28 6.10 17.99
C GLY A 229 28.40 7.11 16.86
N HIS A 230 27.30 7.74 16.43
CA HIS A 230 27.28 8.79 15.40
C HIS A 230 26.22 9.85 15.75
N ASP A 231 26.24 10.99 15.07
CA ASP A 231 25.32 12.10 15.34
C ASP A 231 23.89 11.78 14.87
N LEU A 232 22.90 12.38 15.53
CA LEU A 232 21.50 12.27 15.17
C LEU A 232 21.20 13.16 13.95
N ASP A 233 20.48 12.62 12.97
CA ASP A 233 20.04 13.39 11.80
C ASP A 233 18.73 14.12 12.05
N TRP A 234 18.68 15.41 11.71
CA TRP A 234 17.49 16.23 11.90
C TRP A 234 16.37 15.84 10.93
N LEU A 235 15.15 15.72 11.45
CA LEU A 235 13.93 15.52 10.65
C LEU A 235 13.10 16.80 10.69
N PRO A 236 12.98 17.57 9.58
CA PRO A 236 12.26 18.85 9.60
C PRO A 236 10.73 18.72 9.46
N VAL A 237 10.24 17.64 8.85
CA VAL A 237 8.81 17.46 8.55
C VAL A 237 8.33 16.09 9.02
N LEU A 238 7.25 16.09 9.80
CA LEU A 238 6.61 14.87 10.29
C LEU A 238 5.15 14.80 9.86
N PHE A 239 4.77 13.72 9.18
CA PHE A 239 3.39 13.46 8.75
C PHE A 239 2.68 12.58 9.77
N CYS A 240 1.86 13.20 10.61
CA CYS A 240 1.24 12.53 11.75
C CYS A 240 -0.22 12.15 11.50
N SER A 241 -0.64 11.01 12.03
CA SER A 241 -2.07 10.72 12.24
C SER A 241 -2.54 11.28 13.61
N PRO A 242 -3.73 10.93 14.13
CA PRO A 242 -4.13 11.29 15.49
C PRO A 242 -3.19 10.83 16.62
N THR A 243 -2.16 10.04 16.30
CA THR A 243 -1.08 9.63 17.22
C THR A 243 -0.40 10.79 17.93
N MET A 244 -0.40 11.98 17.33
CA MET A 244 0.18 13.20 17.90
C MET A 244 -0.86 14.16 18.48
N GLU A 245 -2.15 13.77 18.51
CA GLU A 245 -3.19 14.57 19.16
C GLU A 245 -3.10 14.50 20.69
N LEU A 246 -2.68 13.36 21.26
CA LEU A 246 -2.62 13.13 22.70
C LEU A 246 -1.20 12.83 23.21
N GLY A 247 -0.79 13.44 24.31
CA GLY A 247 0.27 12.91 25.20
C GLY A 247 1.74 13.08 24.80
N VAL A 248 2.10 13.33 23.54
CA VAL A 248 3.53 13.52 23.16
C VAL A 248 3.93 14.99 23.39
N ASP A 249 4.96 15.22 24.20
CA ASP A 249 5.57 16.55 24.34
C ASP A 249 6.61 16.76 23.23
N ILE A 250 6.11 17.28 22.12
CA ILE A 250 6.93 17.74 21.02
C ILE A 250 7.19 19.20 21.33
N SER A 251 8.45 19.61 21.27
CA SER A 251 8.87 21.01 21.37
C SER A 251 7.94 21.94 20.58
N SER A 252 7.81 23.20 21.01
CA SER A 252 6.87 24.17 20.42
C SER A 252 7.02 24.24 18.89
N LEU A 253 6.00 23.78 18.16
CA LEU A 253 6.02 23.85 16.70
C LEU A 253 5.74 25.28 16.24
N ASN A 254 6.44 25.72 15.19
CA ASN A 254 6.15 26.99 14.54
C ASN A 254 4.98 26.86 13.56
N THR A 255 4.84 25.70 12.92
CA THR A 255 3.84 25.49 11.85
C THR A 255 3.15 24.14 12.00
N VAL A 256 1.81 24.14 11.90
CA VAL A 256 0.99 22.92 11.77
C VAL A 256 0.21 23.00 10.48
N TYR A 257 0.41 22.01 9.62
CA TYR A 257 -0.33 21.85 8.36
C TYR A 257 -1.33 20.69 8.49
N MET A 258 -2.61 21.00 8.39
CA MET A 258 -3.70 20.04 8.37
C MET A 258 -4.15 19.84 6.93
N ARG A 259 -3.87 18.66 6.35
CA ARG A 259 -4.26 18.32 4.97
C ARG A 259 -5.77 18.35 4.73
N ASN A 260 -6.56 18.09 5.76
CA ASN A 260 -8.01 18.07 5.73
C ASN A 260 -8.54 18.78 6.97
N VAL A 261 -9.77 19.29 6.92
CA VAL A 261 -10.44 19.82 8.10
C VAL A 261 -10.59 18.69 9.16
N PRO A 262 -10.13 18.87 10.41
CA PRO A 262 -10.32 17.88 11.47
C PRO A 262 -11.80 17.54 11.69
N PRO A 263 -12.13 16.30 12.11
CA PRO A 263 -13.53 15.86 12.21
C PRO A 263 -14.38 16.69 13.18
N THR A 264 -13.77 17.20 14.25
CA THR A 264 -14.46 18.01 15.26
C THR A 264 -13.61 19.21 15.68
N PRO A 265 -14.24 20.27 16.25
CA PRO A 265 -13.54 21.39 16.87
C PRO A 265 -12.54 20.96 17.96
N ALA A 266 -12.84 19.87 18.70
CA ALA A 266 -11.93 19.33 19.70
C ALA A 266 -10.62 18.83 19.07
N ASN A 267 -10.71 18.08 17.96
CA ASN A 267 -9.53 17.64 17.22
C ASN A 267 -8.75 18.83 16.65
N TYR A 268 -9.44 19.87 16.16
CA TYR A 268 -8.80 21.08 15.67
C TYR A 268 -8.02 21.78 16.78
N ALA A 269 -8.62 22.00 17.95
CA ALA A 269 -7.97 22.64 19.09
C ALA A 269 -6.74 21.84 19.57
N GLN A 270 -6.84 20.50 19.64
CA GLN A 270 -5.71 19.65 20.02
C GLN A 270 -4.56 19.70 19.02
N ARG A 271 -4.85 19.64 17.70
CA ARG A 271 -3.83 19.68 16.64
C ARG A 271 -3.19 21.06 16.51
N SER A 272 -4.00 22.12 16.50
CA SER A 272 -3.51 23.50 16.40
C SER A 272 -2.73 23.93 17.64
N GLY A 273 -3.14 23.50 18.83
CA GLY A 273 -2.45 23.74 20.10
C GLY A 273 -1.08 23.05 20.26
N ARG A 274 -0.66 22.28 19.26
CA ARG A 274 0.74 21.80 19.15
C ARG A 274 1.70 22.88 18.69
N ALA A 275 1.20 23.89 17.97
CA ALA A 275 1.98 25.05 17.60
C ALA A 275 1.84 26.16 18.63
N GLY A 276 2.89 26.98 18.79
CA GLY A 276 2.80 28.27 19.50
C GLY A 276 2.77 28.17 21.03
N ARG A 277 3.47 27.18 21.60
CA ARG A 277 3.70 27.12 23.06
C ARG A 277 4.71 28.18 23.49
N ALA A 278 4.64 28.61 24.76
CA ALA A 278 5.54 29.61 25.36
C ALA A 278 5.52 31.01 24.69
N GLY A 279 4.39 31.40 24.07
CA GLY A 279 4.21 32.74 23.50
C GLY A 279 4.86 32.95 22.13
N GLN A 280 5.40 31.90 21.51
CA GLN A 280 5.91 32.00 20.14
C GLN A 280 4.76 32.09 19.12
N PRO A 281 4.90 32.91 18.06
CA PRO A 281 3.92 32.94 16.99
C PRO A 281 3.87 31.59 16.27
N ALA A 282 2.66 31.16 15.94
CA ALA A 282 2.39 29.91 15.25
C ALA A 282 1.53 30.11 14.01
N LEU A 283 1.84 29.35 12.97
CA LEU A 283 1.07 29.30 11.74
C LEU A 283 0.32 27.97 11.64
N VAL A 284 -1.01 28.04 11.64
CA VAL A 284 -1.87 26.88 11.47
C VAL A 284 -2.56 27.00 10.12
N ILE A 285 -2.29 26.05 9.23
CA ILE A 285 -2.87 26.00 7.89
C ILE A 285 -3.77 24.77 7.81
N THR A 286 -5.04 24.97 7.43
CA THR A 286 -5.96 23.86 7.14
C THR A 286 -6.36 23.91 5.68
N TYR A 287 -6.01 22.86 4.94
CA TYR A 287 -6.44 22.68 3.56
C TYR A 287 -7.83 22.04 3.54
N CYS A 288 -8.75 22.66 2.79
CA CYS A 288 -10.11 22.17 2.62
C CYS A 288 -10.24 21.53 1.23
N ALA A 289 -10.46 20.21 1.18
CA ALA A 289 -10.59 19.51 -0.09
C ALA A 289 -11.89 19.92 -0.82
N SER A 290 -11.79 20.21 -2.12
CA SER A 290 -12.93 20.64 -2.95
C SER A 290 -14.04 19.60 -3.04
N GLN A 291 -13.70 18.32 -2.96
CA GLN A 291 -14.64 17.20 -3.07
C GLN A 291 -15.14 16.67 -1.71
N SER A 292 -14.70 17.24 -0.57
CA SER A 292 -15.17 16.84 0.75
C SER A 292 -16.32 17.73 1.20
N PRO A 293 -17.56 17.22 1.35
CA PRO A 293 -18.68 18.02 1.85
C PRO A 293 -18.41 18.61 3.24
N HIS A 294 -17.75 17.84 4.10
CA HIS A 294 -17.32 18.27 5.43
C HIS A 294 -16.35 19.45 5.36
N ASP A 295 -15.33 19.37 4.50
CA ASP A 295 -14.32 20.43 4.38
C ASP A 295 -14.94 21.69 3.78
N GLN A 296 -15.82 21.55 2.78
CA GLN A 296 -16.53 22.67 2.17
C GLN A 296 -17.49 23.35 3.14
N TYR A 297 -18.12 22.59 4.04
CA TYR A 297 -18.98 23.13 5.09
C TYR A 297 -18.20 24.07 6.01
N TYR A 298 -17.05 23.64 6.53
CA TYR A 298 -16.21 24.46 7.40
C TYR A 298 -15.38 25.51 6.65
N PHE A 299 -15.13 25.33 5.36
CA PHE A 299 -14.52 26.39 4.52
C PHE A 299 -15.45 27.60 4.39
N ARG A 300 -16.77 27.38 4.31
CA ARG A 300 -17.77 28.46 4.23
C ARG A 300 -17.98 29.17 5.57
N ASP A 301 -17.83 28.45 6.69
CA ASP A 301 -17.95 29.02 8.04
C ASP A 301 -16.81 28.50 8.95
N PRO A 302 -15.59 29.07 8.84
CA PRO A 302 -14.43 28.62 9.61
C PRO A 302 -14.59 28.80 11.11
N VAL A 303 -15.40 29.76 11.55
CA VAL A 303 -15.61 30.09 12.97
C VAL A 303 -16.16 28.88 13.73
N ARG A 304 -17.02 28.06 13.10
CA ARG A 304 -17.56 26.83 13.71
C ARG A 304 -16.51 25.77 14.02
N MET A 305 -15.39 25.74 13.29
CA MET A 305 -14.29 24.81 13.56
C MET A 305 -13.33 25.38 14.59
N VAL A 306 -12.95 26.65 14.44
CA VAL A 306 -11.94 27.31 15.29
C VAL A 306 -12.48 27.64 16.69
N HIS A 307 -13.73 28.10 16.77
CA HIS A 307 -14.43 28.45 18.01
C HIS A 307 -15.59 27.49 18.32
N GLY A 308 -15.60 26.30 17.72
CA GLY A 308 -16.64 25.31 17.96
C GLY A 308 -16.65 24.79 19.39
N GLN A 309 -17.82 24.36 19.87
CA GLN A 309 -17.96 23.79 21.21
C GLN A 309 -17.35 22.38 21.27
N VAL A 310 -16.55 22.15 22.31
CA VAL A 310 -16.01 20.83 22.63
C VAL A 310 -17.01 20.14 23.54
N ASN A 311 -17.74 19.16 22.99
CA ASN A 311 -18.67 18.34 23.78
C ASN A 311 -17.87 17.40 24.69
N ALA A 312 -18.38 17.19 25.91
CA ALA A 312 -17.82 16.17 26.79
C ALA A 312 -18.02 14.77 26.17
N PRO A 313 -17.03 13.87 26.25
CA PRO A 313 -17.19 12.50 25.77
C PRO A 313 -18.27 11.78 26.57
N THR A 314 -19.19 11.12 25.88
CA THR A 314 -20.23 10.28 26.49
C THR A 314 -19.72 8.85 26.64
N LEU A 315 -19.92 8.24 27.81
CA LEU A 315 -19.62 6.83 28.05
C LEU A 315 -20.92 6.02 28.00
N ASP A 316 -20.96 4.99 27.17
CA ASP A 316 -22.05 4.02 27.14
C ASP A 316 -21.70 2.81 28.02
N LEU A 317 -22.07 2.89 29.30
CA LEU A 317 -21.86 1.83 30.27
C LEU A 317 -22.86 0.67 30.14
N ALA A 318 -23.92 0.86 29.34
CA ALA A 318 -24.91 -0.16 29.02
C ALA A 318 -24.55 -0.97 27.75
N ASN A 319 -23.37 -0.75 27.17
CA ASN A 319 -22.90 -1.49 26.02
C ASN A 319 -22.63 -2.96 26.39
N ARG A 320 -23.51 -3.86 25.94
CA ARG A 320 -23.41 -5.33 26.16
C ARG A 320 -22.03 -5.87 25.90
N GLU A 321 -21.49 -5.45 24.77
CA GLU A 321 -20.27 -5.98 24.18
C GLU A 321 -19.03 -5.58 25.00
N LEU A 322 -19.04 -4.38 25.60
CA LEU A 322 -18.02 -3.89 26.52
C LEU A 322 -18.12 -4.63 27.87
N VAL A 323 -19.33 -4.72 28.43
CA VAL A 323 -19.58 -5.40 29.71
C VAL A 323 -19.14 -6.87 29.62
N GLN A 324 -19.47 -7.57 28.52
CA GLN A 324 -19.08 -8.96 28.29
C GLN A 324 -17.56 -9.14 28.32
N SER A 325 -16.80 -8.31 27.61
CA SER A 325 -15.32 -8.40 27.59
C SER A 325 -14.71 -8.12 28.96
N HIS A 326 -15.32 -7.26 29.76
CA HIS A 326 -14.90 -7.05 31.16
C HIS A 326 -15.17 -8.27 32.05
N LEU A 327 -16.32 -8.93 31.91
CA LEU A 327 -16.60 -10.18 32.63
C LEU A 327 -15.65 -11.31 32.20
N GLN A 328 -15.34 -11.43 30.90
CA GLN A 328 -14.35 -12.36 30.38
C GLN A 328 -12.94 -12.07 30.92
N ALA A 329 -12.57 -10.79 31.06
CA ALA A 329 -11.31 -10.38 31.68
C ALA A 329 -11.25 -10.73 33.17
N ILE A 330 -12.36 -10.57 33.90
CA ILE A 330 -12.48 -11.04 35.30
C ILE A 330 -12.29 -12.55 35.37
N TRP A 331 -12.96 -13.30 34.50
CA TRP A 331 -12.77 -14.76 34.41
C TRP A 331 -11.31 -15.13 34.21
N LEU A 332 -10.65 -14.52 33.22
CA LEU A 332 -9.24 -14.80 32.93
C LEU A 332 -8.35 -14.48 34.14
N ALA A 333 -8.58 -13.36 34.83
CA ALA A 333 -7.84 -12.98 36.02
C ALA A 333 -7.99 -14.01 37.16
N GLU A 334 -9.20 -14.53 37.38
CA GLU A 334 -9.47 -15.52 38.45
C GLU A 334 -8.90 -16.91 38.15
N THR A 335 -8.52 -17.20 36.90
CA THR A 335 -7.74 -18.41 36.59
C THR A 335 -6.32 -18.35 37.14
N GLY A 336 -5.78 -17.15 37.38
CA GLY A 336 -4.39 -16.93 37.81
C GLY A 336 -3.34 -17.32 36.77
N LYS A 337 -3.75 -17.72 35.56
CA LYS A 337 -2.85 -18.21 34.53
C LYS A 337 -2.29 -17.04 33.72
N LYS A 338 -0.95 -16.92 33.73
CA LYS A 338 -0.24 -16.01 32.83
C LYS A 338 -0.26 -16.59 31.42
N LEU A 339 -0.67 -15.78 30.45
CA LEU A 339 -0.62 -16.14 29.04
C LEU A 339 0.77 -15.86 28.46
N GLY A 340 1.17 -16.63 27.45
CA GLY A 340 2.39 -16.38 26.67
C GLY A 340 2.30 -15.07 25.87
N ASN A 341 3.44 -14.61 25.34
CA ASN A 341 3.51 -13.35 24.59
C ASN A 341 2.96 -13.49 23.16
N SER A 342 2.97 -14.70 22.59
CA SER A 342 2.45 -15.01 21.27
C SER A 342 1.30 -16.01 21.33
N ILE A 343 0.38 -15.95 20.36
CA ILE A 343 -0.70 -16.93 20.20
C ILE A 343 -0.17 -18.34 20.02
N ARG A 344 1.00 -18.49 19.37
CA ARG A 344 1.68 -19.78 19.24
C ARG A 344 1.93 -20.44 20.60
N ASP A 345 2.24 -19.66 21.63
CA ASP A 345 2.56 -20.19 22.97
C ASP A 345 1.31 -20.74 23.68
N LEU A 346 0.12 -20.41 23.16
CA LEU A 346 -1.15 -20.90 23.69
C LEU A 346 -1.60 -22.22 23.06
N LEU A 347 -1.07 -22.56 21.89
CA LEU A 347 -1.55 -23.64 21.05
C LEU A 347 -0.55 -24.80 20.99
N ASP A 348 -1.07 -26.01 20.90
CA ASP A 348 -0.30 -27.23 20.68
C ASP A 348 0.13 -27.32 19.20
N MET A 349 1.32 -26.82 18.91
CA MET A 349 1.90 -26.79 17.57
C MET A 349 2.26 -28.18 17.01
N GLU A 350 2.28 -29.22 17.85
CA GLU A 350 2.50 -30.61 17.41
C GLU A 350 1.26 -31.20 16.75
N LYS A 351 0.09 -30.57 16.92
CA LYS A 351 -1.18 -30.94 16.29
C LYS A 351 -1.62 -29.89 15.26
N PRO A 352 -0.99 -29.82 14.08
CA PRO A 352 -1.17 -28.73 13.12
C PRO A 352 -2.56 -28.66 12.46
N GLN A 353 -3.37 -29.73 12.56
CA GLN A 353 -4.72 -29.76 11.99
C GLN A 353 -5.73 -28.99 12.84
N ASP A 354 -5.69 -29.14 14.17
CA ASP A 354 -6.68 -28.53 15.07
C ASP A 354 -6.11 -27.38 15.89
N LEU A 355 -4.79 -27.39 16.14
CA LEU A 355 -4.08 -26.44 17.00
C LEU A 355 -4.88 -26.15 18.29
N PRO A 356 -5.15 -27.19 19.11
CA PRO A 356 -5.90 -27.01 20.35
C PRO A 356 -5.06 -26.20 21.34
N LEU A 357 -5.70 -25.67 22.38
CA LEU A 357 -4.95 -25.11 23.52
C LEU A 357 -3.99 -26.15 24.09
N THR A 358 -2.85 -25.71 24.62
CA THR A 358 -1.95 -26.60 25.37
C THR A 358 -2.70 -27.22 26.56
N THR A 359 -2.35 -28.45 26.92
CA THR A 359 -3.02 -29.20 28.00
C THR A 359 -2.99 -28.42 29.32
N ASP A 360 -1.83 -27.85 29.66
CA ASP A 360 -1.64 -26.99 30.83
C ASP A 360 -2.56 -25.75 30.84
N LEU A 361 -2.75 -25.07 29.70
CA LEU A 361 -3.70 -23.96 29.63
C LEU A 361 -5.15 -24.44 29.71
N SER A 362 -5.49 -25.52 29.01
CA SER A 362 -6.84 -26.08 29.02
C SER A 362 -7.27 -26.49 30.43
N ASP A 363 -6.39 -27.18 31.17
CA ASP A 363 -6.67 -27.66 32.52
C ASP A 363 -6.80 -26.51 33.52
N GLU A 364 -5.95 -25.47 33.43
CA GLU A 364 -6.01 -24.31 34.30
C GLU A 364 -7.23 -23.42 34.04
N LEU A 365 -7.54 -23.14 32.76
CA LEU A 365 -8.63 -22.25 32.38
C LEU A 365 -10.02 -22.90 32.57
N SER A 366 -10.12 -24.24 32.55
CA SER A 366 -11.38 -24.96 32.73
C SER A 366 -11.77 -25.21 34.20
N LYS A 367 -10.95 -24.79 35.18
CA LYS A 367 -11.19 -25.03 36.61
C LYS A 367 -12.53 -24.45 37.09
N PRO A 368 -13.43 -25.28 37.68
CA PRO A 368 -14.70 -24.78 38.23
C PRO A 368 -14.53 -23.77 39.37
N ALA A 369 -13.41 -23.83 40.10
CA ALA A 369 -13.11 -22.87 41.16
C ALA A 369 -12.90 -21.46 40.61
N ALA A 370 -12.23 -21.31 39.46
CA ALA A 370 -12.01 -20.02 38.82
C ALA A 370 -13.35 -19.44 38.31
N GLN A 371 -14.20 -20.28 37.70
CA GLN A 371 -15.54 -19.86 37.25
C GLN A 371 -16.41 -19.33 38.40
N ARG A 372 -16.43 -20.02 39.55
CA ARG A 372 -17.21 -19.56 40.72
C ARG A 372 -16.72 -18.22 41.25
N LYS A 373 -15.41 -18.07 41.44
CA LYS A 373 -14.81 -16.79 41.89
C LYS A 373 -15.06 -15.66 40.91
N ALA A 374 -14.93 -15.95 39.61
CA ALA A 374 -15.20 -14.99 38.55
C ALA A 374 -16.65 -14.55 38.54
N HIS A 375 -17.59 -15.48 38.75
CA HIS A 375 -19.01 -15.17 38.86
C HIS A 375 -19.31 -14.26 40.06
N GLU A 376 -18.81 -14.60 41.25
CA GLU A 376 -18.97 -13.78 42.46
C GLU A 376 -18.43 -12.36 42.26
N ARG A 377 -17.20 -12.24 41.72
CA ARG A 377 -16.56 -10.95 41.46
C ARG A 377 -17.26 -10.17 40.34
N GLY A 378 -17.70 -10.85 39.29
CA GLY A 378 -18.44 -10.28 38.17
C GLY A 378 -19.76 -9.65 38.62
N LEU A 379 -20.52 -10.35 39.47
CA LEU A 379 -21.75 -9.82 40.05
C LEU A 379 -21.50 -8.58 40.92
N ALA A 380 -20.42 -8.56 41.69
CA ALA A 380 -20.04 -7.37 42.48
C ALA A 380 -19.77 -6.16 41.57
N VAL A 381 -19.07 -6.35 40.44
CA VAL A 381 -18.81 -5.30 39.45
C VAL A 381 -20.10 -4.85 38.76
N LEU A 382 -20.97 -5.78 38.35
CA LEU A 382 -22.27 -5.45 37.76
C LEU A 382 -23.17 -4.69 38.75
N GLY A 383 -23.07 -4.97 40.04
CA GLY A 383 -23.75 -4.22 41.09
C GLY A 383 -23.36 -2.74 41.14
N MET A 384 -22.13 -2.39 40.75
CA MET A 384 -21.69 -0.99 40.61
C MET A 384 -22.34 -0.29 39.41
N LEU A 385 -22.77 -1.05 38.41
CA LEU A 385 -23.42 -0.56 37.18
C LEU A 385 -24.95 -0.65 37.23
N LYS A 386 -25.55 -0.96 38.39
CA LYS A 386 -26.99 -1.18 38.53
C LYS A 386 -27.86 -0.04 38.00
N ASP A 387 -27.38 1.20 38.12
CA ASP A 387 -28.12 2.41 37.70
C ASP A 387 -28.02 2.65 36.18
N GLU A 388 -27.07 1.98 35.53
CA GLU A 388 -26.85 2.01 34.07
C GLU A 388 -27.49 0.79 33.37
N LEU A 389 -27.59 -0.35 34.06
CA LEU A 389 -28.15 -1.60 33.55
C LEU A 389 -29.67 -1.70 33.80
N THR A 390 -30.41 -0.63 33.55
CA THR A 390 -31.88 -0.62 33.65
C THR A 390 -32.52 -1.24 32.39
N PRO A 391 -33.78 -1.69 32.44
CA PRO A 391 -34.48 -2.22 31.26
C PRO A 391 -34.52 -1.25 30.06
N GLU A 392 -34.52 0.06 30.32
CA GLU A 392 -34.55 1.10 29.30
C GLU A 392 -33.18 1.31 28.63
N ARG A 393 -32.09 1.24 29.40
CA ARG A 393 -30.72 1.47 28.91
C ARG A 393 -30.05 0.18 28.41
N ALA A 394 -30.33 -0.94 29.06
CA ALA A 394 -29.76 -2.26 28.78
C ALA A 394 -30.86 -3.33 28.61
N PRO A 395 -31.69 -3.26 27.54
CA PRO A 395 -32.78 -4.22 27.32
C PRO A 395 -32.29 -5.66 27.09
N TRP A 396 -31.00 -5.84 26.81
CA TRP A 396 -30.34 -7.12 26.63
C TRP A 396 -29.95 -7.79 27.96
N PHE A 397 -29.90 -7.04 29.07
CA PHE A 397 -29.42 -7.52 30.35
C PHE A 397 -30.52 -8.29 31.08
N THR A 398 -30.27 -9.56 31.38
CA THR A 398 -31.15 -10.41 32.18
C THR A 398 -30.41 -10.92 33.42
N PRO A 399 -31.11 -11.26 34.51
CA PRO A 399 -30.45 -11.80 35.71
C PRO A 399 -29.62 -13.07 35.46
N THR A 400 -29.95 -13.84 34.43
CA THR A 400 -29.23 -15.07 34.04
C THR A 400 -28.09 -14.84 33.04
N TRP A 401 -28.01 -13.63 32.47
CA TRP A 401 -27.00 -13.31 31.46
C TRP A 401 -25.56 -13.41 31.98
N PRO A 402 -25.19 -12.89 33.16
CA PRO A 402 -23.82 -12.99 33.66
C PRO A 402 -23.34 -14.44 33.80
N GLU A 403 -24.18 -15.30 34.36
CA GLU A 403 -23.90 -16.74 34.48
C GLU A 403 -23.62 -17.36 33.11
N SER A 404 -24.42 -17.02 32.10
CA SER A 404 -24.21 -17.51 30.73
C SER A 404 -22.89 -17.04 30.10
N VAL A 405 -22.35 -15.89 30.52
CA VAL A 405 -21.06 -15.37 30.05
C VAL A 405 -19.93 -16.19 30.68
N PHE A 406 -19.96 -16.39 32.00
CA PHE A 406 -18.93 -17.16 32.70
C PHE A 406 -18.89 -18.63 32.30
N GLN A 407 -20.05 -19.28 32.11
CA GLN A 407 -20.13 -20.66 31.63
C GLN A 407 -19.53 -20.85 30.23
N ARG A 408 -19.66 -19.83 29.37
CA ARG A 408 -19.15 -19.87 28.00
C ARG A 408 -17.74 -19.27 27.86
N ALA A 409 -17.18 -18.68 28.91
CA ALA A 409 -15.91 -17.94 28.85
C ALA A 409 -14.75 -18.78 28.29
N PHE A 410 -14.59 -20.03 28.75
CA PHE A 410 -13.55 -20.93 28.22
C PHE A 410 -13.73 -21.21 26.72
N LYS A 411 -14.96 -21.52 26.29
CA LYS A 411 -15.28 -21.78 24.89
C LYS A 411 -15.10 -20.54 24.02
N GLU A 412 -15.48 -19.37 24.52
CA GLU A 412 -15.31 -18.10 23.81
C GLU A 412 -13.84 -17.67 23.76
N PHE A 413 -13.04 -17.98 24.78
CA PHE A 413 -11.58 -17.78 24.78
C PHE A 413 -10.92 -18.62 23.69
N ASP A 414 -11.19 -19.92 23.66
CA ASP A 414 -10.68 -20.81 22.62
C ASP A 414 -11.14 -20.38 21.23
N GLY A 415 -12.42 -20.01 21.10
CA GLY A 415 -13.00 -19.51 19.86
C GLY A 415 -12.37 -18.19 19.35
N ALA A 416 -11.89 -17.33 20.25
CA ALA A 416 -11.18 -16.10 19.87
C ALA A 416 -9.88 -16.39 19.11
N LEU A 417 -9.29 -17.58 19.28
CA LEU A 417 -8.07 -17.99 18.59
C LEU A 417 -8.32 -18.53 17.17
N ASN A 418 -9.57 -18.80 16.79
CA ASN A 418 -9.90 -19.41 15.50
C ASN A 418 -9.40 -18.61 14.30
N ARG A 419 -9.49 -17.28 14.34
CA ARG A 419 -9.00 -16.46 13.23
C ARG A 419 -7.49 -16.60 13.02
N TRP A 420 -6.72 -16.73 14.10
CA TRP A 420 -5.29 -17.00 14.00
C TRP A 420 -5.04 -18.42 13.45
N ARG A 421 -5.82 -19.42 13.89
CA ARG A 421 -5.76 -20.79 13.35
C ARG A 421 -6.02 -20.82 11.85
N ASP A 422 -7.08 -20.14 11.40
CA ASP A 422 -7.45 -20.06 9.99
C ASP A 422 -6.34 -19.41 9.15
N LEU A 423 -5.76 -18.31 9.64
CA LEU A 423 -4.64 -17.64 8.98
C LEU A 423 -3.40 -18.55 8.90
N TYR A 424 -3.05 -19.20 10.00
CA TYR A 424 -1.93 -20.12 10.04
C TYR A 424 -2.11 -21.29 9.07
N GLN A 425 -3.27 -21.95 9.10
CA GLN A 425 -3.60 -23.06 8.20
C GLN A 425 -3.58 -22.62 6.73
N ALA A 426 -4.14 -21.45 6.42
CA ALA A 426 -4.11 -20.90 5.05
C ALA A 426 -2.67 -20.65 4.57
N THR A 427 -1.81 -20.09 5.43
CA THR A 427 -0.39 -19.89 5.09
C THR A 427 0.36 -21.22 4.91
N ALA A 428 0.09 -22.22 5.75
CA ALA A 428 0.68 -23.56 5.63
C ALA A 428 0.27 -24.26 4.32
N GLN A 429 -1.02 -24.22 3.97
CA GLN A 429 -1.53 -24.75 2.70
C GLN A 429 -0.93 -24.01 1.50
N ALA A 430 -0.81 -22.68 1.57
CA ALA A 430 -0.19 -21.88 0.52
C ALA A 430 1.29 -22.24 0.32
N ILE A 431 2.04 -22.48 1.40
CA ILE A 431 3.43 -22.95 1.34
C ILE A 431 3.49 -24.30 0.59
N GLU A 432 2.70 -25.28 1.00
CA GLU A 432 2.71 -26.61 0.40
C GLU A 432 2.34 -26.60 -1.09
N LEU A 433 1.26 -25.88 -1.45
CA LEU A 433 0.78 -25.80 -2.82
C LEU A 433 1.79 -25.10 -3.75
N ASN A 434 2.42 -24.02 -3.29
CA ASN A 434 3.42 -23.32 -4.10
C ASN A 434 4.73 -24.11 -4.18
N TYR A 435 5.14 -24.83 -3.12
CA TYR A 435 6.30 -25.74 -3.16
C TYR A 435 6.12 -26.88 -4.18
N LYS A 436 4.92 -27.46 -4.27
CA LYS A 436 4.59 -28.47 -5.29
C LYS A 436 4.68 -27.90 -6.71
N LYS A 437 4.25 -26.65 -6.93
CA LYS A 437 4.34 -25.97 -8.23
C LYS A 437 5.76 -25.57 -8.60
N GLU A 438 6.55 -25.11 -7.62
CA GLU A 438 7.96 -24.76 -7.78
C GLU A 438 8.79 -25.96 -8.25
N ASN A 439 8.56 -27.13 -7.65
CA ASN A 439 9.29 -28.35 -7.95
C ASN A 439 8.68 -29.19 -9.09
N ASN A 440 7.61 -28.73 -9.74
CA ASN A 440 6.99 -29.45 -10.84
C ASN A 440 7.85 -29.32 -12.12
N PRO A 441 8.47 -30.42 -12.64
CA PRO A 441 9.30 -30.35 -13.85
C PRO A 441 8.51 -29.98 -15.11
N ALA A 442 7.20 -30.23 -15.12
CA ALA A 442 6.31 -29.88 -16.23
C ALA A 442 5.84 -28.42 -16.20
N ALA A 443 6.10 -27.67 -15.11
CA ALA A 443 5.72 -26.27 -15.02
C ALA A 443 6.71 -25.37 -15.77
N SER A 444 6.19 -24.34 -16.42
CA SER A 444 6.99 -23.34 -17.12
C SER A 444 7.94 -22.62 -16.14
N GLU A 445 9.04 -22.07 -16.65
CA GLU A 445 10.01 -21.34 -15.81
C GLU A 445 9.35 -20.14 -15.10
N ARG A 446 8.37 -19.48 -15.74
CA ARG A 446 7.61 -18.40 -15.11
C ARG A 446 6.71 -18.91 -13.99
N GLU A 447 5.98 -20.00 -14.19
CA GLU A 447 5.14 -20.57 -13.14
C GLU A 447 5.97 -20.99 -11.93
N ARG A 448 7.16 -21.55 -12.17
CA ARG A 448 8.12 -21.88 -11.10
C ARG A 448 8.62 -20.63 -10.38
N ARG A 449 9.01 -19.57 -11.10
CA ARG A 449 9.42 -18.30 -10.48
C ARG A 449 8.29 -17.63 -9.69
N GLU A 450 7.07 -17.61 -10.21
CA GLU A 450 5.90 -17.06 -9.52
C GLU A 450 5.50 -17.90 -8.30
N ALA A 451 5.58 -19.22 -8.41
CA ALA A 451 5.36 -20.13 -7.29
C ALA A 451 6.43 -19.91 -6.21
N GLN A 452 7.69 -19.75 -6.60
CA GLN A 452 8.78 -19.48 -5.66
C GLN A 452 8.62 -18.12 -4.95
N GLN A 453 8.18 -17.08 -5.65
CA GLN A 453 7.83 -15.80 -5.01
C GLN A 453 6.70 -15.97 -3.98
N ARG A 454 5.60 -16.63 -4.36
CA ARG A 454 4.47 -16.88 -3.47
C ARG A 454 4.81 -17.78 -2.29
N HIS A 455 5.68 -18.77 -2.50
CA HIS A 455 6.18 -19.65 -1.45
C HIS A 455 6.97 -18.84 -0.42
N ASN A 456 7.87 -17.96 -0.86
CA ASN A 456 8.61 -17.06 0.02
C ASN A 456 7.69 -16.09 0.77
N GLU A 457 6.70 -15.50 0.11
CA GLU A 457 5.68 -14.64 0.74
C GLU A 457 4.88 -15.37 1.82
N ALA A 458 4.40 -16.58 1.53
CA ALA A 458 3.63 -17.37 2.49
C ALA A 458 4.47 -17.80 3.69
N ARG A 459 5.75 -18.14 3.46
CA ARG A 459 6.71 -18.43 4.54
C ARG A 459 6.90 -17.22 5.46
N LYS A 460 7.08 -16.04 4.89
CA LYS A 460 7.19 -14.78 5.63
C LYS A 460 5.96 -14.46 6.47
N GLN A 461 4.76 -14.61 5.91
CA GLN A 461 3.51 -14.45 6.66
C GLN A 461 3.41 -15.43 7.85
N ARG A 462 3.78 -16.69 7.64
CA ARG A 462 3.82 -17.68 8.72
C ARG A 462 4.84 -17.29 9.79
N ASP A 463 6.02 -16.83 9.39
CA ASP A 463 7.07 -16.42 10.32
C ASP A 463 6.62 -15.20 11.16
N LEU A 464 5.82 -14.28 10.60
CA LEU A 464 5.16 -13.20 11.36
C LEU A 464 4.11 -13.70 12.36
N LEU A 465 3.32 -14.72 12.00
CA LEU A 465 2.34 -15.33 12.91
C LEU A 465 3.03 -16.05 14.08
N LEU A 466 4.21 -16.60 13.83
CA LEU A 466 5.03 -17.33 14.80
C LEU A 466 6.04 -16.44 15.55
N ALA A 467 6.15 -15.17 15.18
CA ALA A 467 7.07 -14.22 15.80
C ALA A 467 6.69 -14.06 17.28
N GLY A 468 7.64 -14.43 18.16
CA GLY A 468 7.49 -14.43 19.62
C GLY A 468 7.75 -13.06 20.23
N ASP A 469 8.91 -12.86 20.87
CA ASP A 469 9.23 -11.64 21.64
C ASP A 469 9.36 -10.35 20.81
N SER A 470 9.45 -10.43 19.48
CA SER A 470 9.28 -9.28 18.57
C SER A 470 7.82 -8.84 18.42
N ALA A 471 6.88 -9.53 19.07
CA ALA A 471 5.44 -9.30 18.95
C ALA A 471 4.91 -8.15 19.80
N PHE A 472 5.66 -7.50 20.70
CA PHE A 472 5.09 -6.40 21.51
C PHE A 472 4.42 -5.30 20.66
N ASN A 473 4.90 -5.08 19.43
CA ASN A 473 4.26 -4.18 18.46
C ASN A 473 3.35 -4.88 17.44
N SER A 474 3.43 -6.20 17.33
CA SER A 474 2.61 -7.01 16.43
C SER A 474 1.16 -7.07 16.91
N ASP A 475 0.24 -7.07 15.96
CA ASP A 475 -1.18 -7.35 16.22
C ASP A 475 -1.41 -8.78 16.78
N PHE A 476 -0.39 -9.64 16.74
CA PHE A 476 -0.42 -11.00 17.29
C PHE A 476 0.13 -11.14 18.72
N TYR A 477 0.49 -10.04 19.39
CA TYR A 477 0.72 -10.08 20.85
C TYR A 477 -0.54 -10.55 21.57
N THR A 478 -0.44 -11.57 22.42
CA THR A 478 -1.60 -12.30 22.97
C THR A 478 -2.73 -11.41 23.51
N TYR A 479 -2.42 -10.48 24.42
CA TYR A 479 -3.45 -9.64 25.04
C TYR A 479 -4.05 -8.63 24.06
N ARG A 480 -3.23 -8.07 23.16
CA ARG A 480 -3.67 -7.17 22.09
C ARG A 480 -4.55 -7.92 21.09
N TYR A 481 -4.16 -9.13 20.71
CA TYR A 481 -4.92 -10.00 19.84
C TYR A 481 -6.28 -10.33 20.45
N LEU A 482 -6.34 -10.79 21.71
CA LEU A 482 -7.60 -11.10 22.39
C LEU A 482 -8.51 -9.86 22.52
N ALA A 483 -7.94 -8.67 22.75
CA ALA A 483 -8.71 -7.43 22.72
C ALA A 483 -9.26 -7.13 21.32
N SER A 484 -8.45 -7.31 20.28
CA SER A 484 -8.87 -7.15 18.89
C SER A 484 -9.95 -8.17 18.48
N GLN A 485 -9.94 -9.39 19.04
CA GLN A 485 -10.99 -10.38 18.80
C GLN A 485 -12.24 -10.15 19.67
N GLY A 486 -12.20 -9.15 20.56
CA GLY A 486 -13.32 -8.81 21.42
C GLY A 486 -13.49 -9.70 22.64
N PHE A 487 -12.50 -10.52 22.99
CA PHE A 487 -12.51 -11.31 24.21
C PHE A 487 -12.06 -10.48 25.42
N LEU A 488 -11.06 -9.62 25.24
CA LEU A 488 -10.63 -8.66 26.25
C LEU A 488 -11.11 -7.24 25.90
N PRO A 489 -11.23 -6.33 26.88
CA PRO A 489 -11.54 -4.94 26.59
C PRO A 489 -10.39 -4.29 25.80
N GLY A 490 -10.74 -3.67 24.66
CA GLY A 490 -9.81 -2.91 23.83
C GLY A 490 -10.22 -1.44 23.76
N TYR A 491 -9.42 -0.56 24.37
CA TYR A 491 -9.74 0.88 24.42
C TYR A 491 -9.12 1.70 23.29
N ASN A 492 -7.97 1.24 22.76
CA ASN A 492 -7.21 1.95 21.72
C ASN A 492 -7.25 1.27 20.35
N PHE A 493 -7.87 0.09 20.23
CA PHE A 493 -7.79 -0.74 19.03
C PHE A 493 -9.17 -1.11 18.50
N PRO A 494 -9.33 -1.18 17.16
CA PRO A 494 -10.60 -1.61 16.57
C PRO A 494 -10.91 -3.06 16.96
N ARG A 495 -12.14 -3.28 17.42
CA ARG A 495 -12.69 -4.63 17.63
C ARG A 495 -12.98 -5.29 16.27
N LEU A 496 -12.60 -6.55 16.14
CA LEU A 496 -12.73 -7.41 14.98
C LEU A 496 -12.23 -6.76 13.67
N PRO A 497 -10.97 -6.30 13.60
CA PRO A 497 -10.47 -5.56 12.45
C PRO A 497 -10.34 -6.42 11.20
N LEU A 498 -10.23 -5.80 10.03
CA LEU A 498 -9.68 -6.45 8.84
C LEU A 498 -8.18 -6.19 8.77
N MET A 499 -7.45 -7.12 8.18
CA MET A 499 -5.99 -7.06 8.08
C MET A 499 -5.56 -7.09 6.62
N ALA A 500 -4.55 -6.30 6.26
CA ALA A 500 -3.88 -6.35 4.97
C ALA A 500 -2.40 -6.71 5.18
N TYR A 501 -1.89 -7.69 4.43
CA TYR A 501 -0.47 -8.00 4.44
C TYR A 501 0.29 -7.01 3.57
N ILE A 502 1.30 -6.34 4.13
CA ILE A 502 2.18 -5.43 3.42
C ILE A 502 3.56 -6.10 3.29
N PRO A 503 3.97 -6.48 2.06
CA PRO A 503 5.30 -7.04 1.88
C PRO A 503 6.36 -5.96 2.07
N ALA A 504 7.46 -6.30 2.76
CA ALA A 504 8.63 -5.43 2.82
C ALA A 504 9.19 -5.18 1.41
N ARG A 505 9.80 -4.02 1.23
CA ARG A 505 10.75 -3.85 0.12
C ARG A 505 11.96 -4.73 0.35
N ARG A 506 12.63 -5.08 -0.74
CA ARG A 506 13.98 -5.61 -0.67
C ARG A 506 14.91 -4.41 -0.37
N GLY A 507 15.85 -4.60 0.56
CA GLY A 507 16.57 -3.52 1.24
C GLY A 507 15.91 -3.14 2.57
N ASN A 508 16.69 -2.71 3.57
CA ASN A 508 16.29 -2.49 4.97
C ASN A 508 15.21 -1.39 5.21
N ILE A 509 14.43 -0.99 4.21
CA ILE A 509 13.42 0.07 4.30
C ILE A 509 12.03 -0.56 4.37
N GLY A 510 11.46 -0.58 5.57
CA GLY A 510 10.17 -1.19 5.87
C GLY A 510 10.28 -2.69 6.17
N ARG A 511 9.61 -3.13 7.24
CA ARG A 511 9.49 -4.55 7.60
C ARG A 511 8.19 -5.12 7.09
N GLU A 512 8.14 -6.44 6.92
CA GLU A 512 6.89 -7.14 6.61
C GLU A 512 5.92 -6.94 7.76
N SER A 513 4.72 -6.46 7.45
CA SER A 513 3.75 -6.09 8.48
C SER A 513 2.34 -6.48 8.08
N PHE A 514 1.51 -6.77 9.09
CA PHE A 514 0.07 -6.80 8.92
C PHE A 514 -0.49 -5.46 9.35
N LEU A 515 -1.29 -4.86 8.46
CA LEU A 515 -1.98 -3.63 8.74
C LEU A 515 -3.42 -3.90 9.17
N SER A 516 -3.74 -3.59 10.42
CA SER A 516 -5.10 -3.70 10.97
C SER A 516 -5.90 -2.41 10.84
N ARG A 517 -7.18 -2.54 10.44
CA ARG A 517 -8.14 -1.42 10.30
C ARG A 517 -9.54 -1.79 10.77
N PRO A 518 -10.31 -0.82 11.33
CA PRO A 518 -11.72 -1.03 11.64
C PRO A 518 -12.51 -1.46 10.40
N ARG A 519 -13.45 -2.41 10.55
CA ARG A 519 -14.13 -3.09 9.42
C ARG A 519 -14.68 -2.13 8.37
N PHE A 520 -15.46 -1.12 8.78
CA PHE A 520 -16.11 -0.19 7.86
C PHE A 520 -15.11 0.62 7.02
N LEU A 521 -14.01 1.06 7.63
CA LEU A 521 -12.94 1.77 6.94
C LEU A 521 -12.19 0.82 6.00
N ALA A 522 -11.81 -0.34 6.54
CA ALA A 522 -11.03 -1.35 5.86
C ALA A 522 -11.73 -1.92 4.62
N LEU A 523 -13.06 -2.01 4.58
CA LEU A 523 -13.79 -2.46 3.39
C LEU A 523 -13.56 -1.54 2.18
N SER A 524 -13.36 -0.23 2.43
CA SER A 524 -13.03 0.73 1.38
C SER A 524 -11.51 0.81 1.13
N GLU A 525 -10.70 0.81 2.18
CA GLU A 525 -9.23 0.96 2.09
C GLU A 525 -8.56 -0.30 1.53
N PHE A 526 -9.03 -1.48 1.94
CA PHE A 526 -8.52 -2.78 1.51
C PHE A 526 -9.38 -3.41 0.42
N GLY A 527 -10.25 -2.62 -0.21
CA GLY A 527 -11.05 -3.07 -1.34
C GLY A 527 -10.18 -3.47 -2.53
N PRO A 528 -10.67 -4.35 -3.43
CA PRO A 528 -9.92 -4.72 -4.63
C PRO A 528 -9.49 -3.49 -5.44
N TYR A 529 -8.21 -3.44 -5.81
CA TYR A 529 -7.57 -2.34 -6.53
C TYR A 529 -7.46 -1.00 -5.78
N SER A 530 -7.88 -0.93 -4.52
CA SER A 530 -7.57 0.19 -3.65
C SER A 530 -6.07 0.32 -3.44
N LEU A 531 -5.64 1.56 -3.17
CA LEU A 531 -4.25 1.92 -2.92
C LEU A 531 -4.02 2.08 -1.43
N ILE A 532 -2.98 1.45 -0.91
CA ILE A 532 -2.53 1.57 0.48
C ILE A 532 -1.19 2.29 0.45
N TYR A 533 -1.05 3.35 1.24
CA TYR A 533 0.25 4.01 1.45
C TYR A 533 0.82 3.55 2.79
N HIS A 534 2.08 3.10 2.78
CA HIS A 534 2.80 2.65 3.97
C HIS A 534 4.31 2.85 3.78
N GLU A 535 4.96 3.47 4.75
CA GLU A 535 6.41 3.75 4.81
C GLU A 535 6.92 4.39 3.51
N GLY A 536 6.22 5.42 3.04
CA GLY A 536 6.55 6.17 1.81
C GLY A 536 6.25 5.41 0.50
N SER A 537 5.77 4.17 0.59
CA SER A 537 5.47 3.33 -0.57
C SER A 537 3.97 3.25 -0.86
N GLN A 538 3.65 2.97 -2.13
CA GLN A 538 2.28 2.80 -2.60
C GLN A 538 2.06 1.33 -3.00
N TYR A 539 1.14 0.66 -2.30
CA TYR A 539 0.72 -0.70 -2.54
C TYR A 539 -0.66 -0.72 -3.19
N ARG A 540 -0.92 -1.74 -4.01
CA ARG A 540 -2.25 -1.99 -4.61
C ARG A 540 -2.80 -3.32 -4.14
N VAL A 541 -4.02 -3.33 -3.64
CA VAL A 541 -4.69 -4.56 -3.24
C VAL A 541 -5.06 -5.36 -4.48
N THR A 542 -4.53 -6.57 -4.59
CA THR A 542 -4.77 -7.46 -5.74
C THR A 542 -5.49 -8.75 -5.37
N LYS A 543 -5.52 -9.10 -4.07
CA LYS A 543 -6.07 -10.36 -3.56
C LYS A 543 -6.69 -10.15 -2.19
N ALA A 544 -7.70 -10.96 -1.88
CA ALA A 544 -8.26 -11.10 -0.55
C ALA A 544 -8.02 -12.53 -0.07
N LEU A 545 -7.52 -12.68 1.16
CA LEU A 545 -7.51 -13.95 1.87
C LEU A 545 -8.84 -14.04 2.61
N LEU A 546 -9.75 -14.85 2.09
CA LEU A 546 -11.02 -15.12 2.75
C LEU A 546 -10.77 -16.25 3.75
N THR A 547 -11.23 -16.10 4.99
CA THR A 547 -11.28 -17.20 5.96
C THR A 547 -12.22 -18.25 5.40
N ILE A 548 -11.64 -19.40 5.06
CA ILE A 548 -12.33 -20.49 4.37
C ILE A 548 -12.96 -21.39 5.44
N GLY A 549 -14.29 -21.40 5.50
CA GLY A 549 -15.02 -22.57 5.99
C GLY A 549 -15.03 -23.63 4.90
N GLY A 550 -14.11 -24.59 4.93
CA GLY A 550 -14.11 -25.79 4.08
C GLY A 550 -13.01 -25.87 3.01
N GLN A 551 -12.26 -26.98 3.03
CA GLN A 551 -11.02 -27.31 2.29
C GLN A 551 -10.93 -27.05 0.76
N ASP A 552 -11.95 -26.50 0.09
CA ASP A 552 -12.10 -26.54 -1.37
C ASP A 552 -11.70 -25.29 -2.16
N GLN A 553 -11.09 -24.25 -1.56
CA GLN A 553 -10.99 -22.93 -2.22
C GLN A 553 -9.61 -22.49 -2.73
N VAL A 554 -8.56 -23.31 -2.60
CA VAL A 554 -7.22 -22.97 -3.13
C VAL A 554 -6.97 -23.56 -4.53
N ALA A 555 -7.99 -24.16 -5.16
CA ALA A 555 -7.92 -24.63 -6.54
C ALA A 555 -8.25 -23.52 -7.55
N ASP A 556 -7.54 -23.52 -8.68
CA ASP A 556 -7.82 -22.61 -9.81
C ASP A 556 -9.23 -22.90 -10.34
N GLY A 557 -10.18 -21.97 -10.13
CA GLY A 557 -11.60 -22.15 -10.49
C GLY A 557 -12.57 -22.41 -9.33
N ALA A 558 -12.13 -22.38 -8.07
CA ALA A 558 -13.04 -22.46 -6.92
C ALA A 558 -14.02 -21.28 -6.89
N LYS A 559 -15.32 -21.58 -6.73
CA LYS A 559 -16.35 -20.56 -6.51
C LYS A 559 -16.40 -20.21 -5.03
N LEU A 560 -16.48 -18.91 -4.72
CA LEU A 560 -16.66 -18.43 -3.36
C LEU A 560 -17.93 -19.06 -2.75
N PRO A 561 -17.94 -19.38 -1.45
CA PRO A 561 -19.14 -19.88 -0.81
C PRO A 561 -20.13 -18.71 -0.75
N THR A 562 -21.23 -18.82 -1.47
CA THR A 562 -22.27 -17.79 -1.48
C THR A 562 -23.40 -18.20 -0.56
N GLU A 563 -23.72 -17.37 0.42
CA GLU A 563 -24.98 -17.46 1.16
C GLU A 563 -26.07 -16.66 0.42
N VAL A 564 -27.31 -17.15 0.48
CA VAL A 564 -28.45 -16.52 -0.20
C VAL A 564 -29.30 -15.82 0.85
N ALA A 565 -29.15 -14.50 0.95
CA ALA A 565 -30.01 -13.71 1.82
C ALA A 565 -31.34 -13.36 1.14
N ARG A 566 -32.45 -13.49 1.87
CA ARG A 566 -33.75 -12.93 1.47
C ARG A 566 -33.94 -11.57 2.12
N LEU A 567 -34.07 -10.53 1.30
CA LEU A 567 -34.30 -9.16 1.73
C LEU A 567 -35.79 -8.82 1.63
N CYS A 568 -36.38 -8.36 2.72
CA CYS A 568 -37.74 -7.82 2.69
C CYS A 568 -37.73 -6.43 2.03
N PRO A 569 -38.45 -6.22 0.91
CA PRO A 569 -38.45 -4.94 0.20
C PRO A 569 -39.16 -3.81 0.96
N MET A 570 -39.97 -4.13 1.98
CA MET A 570 -40.72 -3.14 2.76
C MET A 570 -39.94 -2.59 3.95
N CYS A 571 -39.15 -3.42 4.64
CA CYS A 571 -38.44 -3.02 5.87
C CYS A 571 -36.92 -3.18 5.81
N GLY A 572 -36.36 -3.74 4.73
CA GLY A 572 -34.93 -3.95 4.58
C GLY A 572 -34.35 -5.07 5.46
N TYR A 573 -35.19 -5.81 6.20
CA TYR A 573 -34.73 -6.94 7.01
C TYR A 573 -34.19 -8.06 6.12
N GLY A 574 -32.96 -8.49 6.39
CA GLY A 574 -32.29 -9.59 5.70
C GLY A 574 -32.28 -10.86 6.54
N HIS A 575 -32.85 -11.94 6.02
CA HIS A 575 -32.60 -13.29 6.53
C HIS A 575 -31.46 -13.87 5.71
N PHE A 576 -30.29 -14.02 6.33
CA PHE A 576 -29.10 -14.63 5.74
C PHE A 576 -29.21 -16.15 5.77
#